data_AF-A0A9Q0X8X9-F1
#
_entry.id   AF-A0A9Q0X8X9-F1
#
_cell.length_a   1.000
_cell.length_b   1.000
_cell.length_c   1.000
_cell.angle_alpha   90.00
_cell.angle_beta   90.00
_cell.angle_gamma   90.00
#
_symmetry.space_group_name_H-M   'P 1'
#
loop_
_entity.id
_entity.type
_entity.pdbx_description
1 polymer ?
#
loop_
_entity_poly.entity_id
_entity_poly.type
_entity_poly.pdbx_seq_one_letter_code
_entity_poly.pdbx_strand_id
1 'polypeptide(L)'
;MTSRLYDSIEPNVINEEMLQKAVEEQGPQEEAGQLAKKEGINFKDVKELQLDFRNILKIDNLWQFSNLTKLQLDNNIIEKIEALDSLVNLVWLDLSFNNIEMIEGLDALVKLQDLSLYNNRISKIENLDTLQDLQIFSIGNNNIQNLENVRIPLINRLTISGFSGNPVCDNEQYSTFISAYLPDLVYLDFRLVDDNMREMALIKYQYAIEEMKQGEAVALAKQRELEATEKEVAYHKAAYVEYLNGPFLFDSMYAEDSEASKLMYLPGVPDLTKFVAICENLFEYGLKQHERREEEVKLFYECLNEALAENQEQGAKIIQAFEEKNSRALDVIQSLSDTQLTELKLAEYNAEISKLSDTLMTLEMQLVDQLEEVIKDFERNIADLVSIFIENEQGLYPLDLENHHHEKLLETAVNTLEKIVKSEFDEEMPDDVRMLFVDKDTIVNAVNASHDIHLLKIDNREDEIITKANNWVSALVEKVHKDEINRNRSRVMEINQYIDQLQGDVDNLDLLEPIPGF
;
A
#
# COMPACT_ATOMS: atom_id res chain seq x y z
N MET A 1 -22.49 33.51 -46.25
CA MET A 1 -23.51 32.55 -45.75
C MET A 1 -22.98 31.17 -46.09
N THR A 2 -22.57 30.27 -45.19
CA THR A 2 -22.80 30.08 -43.75
C THR A 2 -21.57 29.36 -43.17
N SER A 3 -20.79 30.04 -42.33
CA SER A 3 -19.79 29.42 -41.45
C SER A 3 -20.52 29.06 -40.16
N ARG A 4 -20.91 27.79 -40.01
CA ARG A 4 -21.51 27.27 -38.76
C ARG A 4 -20.36 27.11 -37.75
N LEU A 5 -20.35 27.89 -36.66
CA LEU A 5 -20.87 27.48 -35.36
C LEU A 5 -20.24 26.18 -34.85
N TYR A 6 -18.97 26.25 -34.44
CA TYR A 6 -18.44 25.45 -33.32
C TYR A 6 -17.46 26.35 -32.58
N ASP A 7 -18.01 27.05 -31.60
CA ASP A 7 -17.24 27.70 -30.55
C ASP A 7 -16.35 26.66 -29.87
N SER A 8 -15.12 27.09 -29.56
CA SER A 8 -14.12 26.41 -28.76
C SER A 8 -14.71 25.96 -27.42
N ILE A 9 -15.02 24.66 -27.29
CA ILE A 9 -15.28 24.03 -26.00
C ILE A 9 -13.91 23.88 -25.33
N GLU A 10 -13.73 24.49 -24.16
CA GLU A 10 -12.50 24.35 -23.39
C GLU A 10 -12.31 22.87 -22.99
N PRO A 11 -11.07 22.34 -23.11
CA PRO A 11 -10.74 20.99 -22.66
C PRO A 11 -10.96 20.82 -21.16
N ASN A 12 -11.44 19.65 -20.75
CA ASN A 12 -11.65 19.33 -19.34
C ASN A 12 -10.42 18.62 -18.74
N VAL A 13 -10.24 18.81 -17.43
CA VAL A 13 -9.39 17.97 -16.57
C VAL A 13 -10.32 17.15 -15.68
N ILE A 14 -10.03 15.88 -15.46
CA ILE A 14 -10.80 15.07 -14.51
C ILE A 14 -10.71 15.72 -13.12
N ASN A 15 -11.85 16.16 -12.60
CA ASN A 15 -11.98 16.80 -11.30
C ASN A 15 -13.05 16.11 -10.44
N GLU A 16 -13.08 16.40 -9.15
CA GLU A 16 -14.01 15.75 -8.21
C GLU A 16 -15.48 15.93 -8.61
N GLU A 17 -15.87 17.10 -9.14
CA GLU A 17 -17.24 17.37 -9.59
C GLU A 17 -17.65 16.46 -10.76
N MET A 18 -16.76 16.30 -11.75
CA MET A 18 -16.99 15.40 -12.87
C MET A 18 -17.12 13.94 -12.41
N LEU A 19 -16.25 13.52 -11.48
CA LEU A 19 -16.23 12.17 -10.93
C LEU A 19 -17.49 11.88 -10.14
N GLN A 20 -17.88 12.78 -9.24
CA GLN A 20 -19.11 12.65 -8.48
C GLN A 20 -20.33 12.53 -9.40
N LYS A 21 -20.44 13.43 -10.39
CA LYS A 21 -21.54 13.39 -11.35
C LYS A 21 -21.56 12.10 -12.17
N ALA A 22 -20.40 11.63 -12.64
CA ALA A 22 -20.30 10.37 -13.39
C ALA A 22 -20.75 9.18 -12.55
N VAL A 23 -20.29 9.08 -11.29
CA VAL A 23 -20.68 8.00 -10.39
C VAL A 23 -22.17 8.08 -10.01
N GLU A 24 -22.72 9.28 -9.83
CA GLU A 24 -24.16 9.47 -9.58
C GLU A 24 -25.04 9.08 -10.79
N GLU A 25 -24.55 9.30 -12.01
CA GLU A 25 -25.26 8.95 -13.25
C GLU A 25 -25.20 7.44 -13.54
N GLN A 26 -24.07 6.81 -13.22
CA GLN A 26 -23.77 5.39 -13.52
C GLN A 26 -24.12 4.44 -12.38
N GLY A 27 -24.29 4.97 -11.17
CA GLY A 27 -24.69 4.21 -9.99
C GLY A 27 -26.14 3.69 -10.07
N PRO A 28 -26.57 2.89 -9.08
CA PRO A 28 -27.94 2.38 -9.01
C PRO A 28 -28.95 3.53 -9.08
N GLN A 29 -30.06 3.37 -9.79
CA GLN A 29 -31.07 4.44 -10.00
C GLN A 29 -32.26 4.38 -9.03
N GLU A 30 -32.44 3.23 -8.38
CA GLU A 30 -33.59 2.93 -7.51
C GLU A 30 -33.30 3.32 -6.05
N GLU A 31 -33.92 2.67 -5.06
CA GLU A 31 -33.75 2.98 -3.64
C GLU A 31 -32.27 3.00 -3.22
N ALA A 32 -31.47 2.04 -3.70
CA ALA A 32 -30.03 1.98 -3.44
C ALA A 32 -29.27 3.23 -3.92
N GLY A 33 -29.71 3.85 -5.02
CA GLY A 33 -29.13 5.08 -5.56
C GLY A 33 -29.48 6.32 -4.76
N GLN A 34 -30.73 6.38 -4.31
CA GLN A 34 -31.22 7.46 -3.46
C GLN A 34 -30.57 7.39 -2.06
N LEU A 35 -30.34 6.18 -1.56
CA LEU A 35 -29.62 5.94 -0.31
C LEU A 35 -28.15 6.39 -0.43
N ALA A 36 -27.45 5.96 -1.48
CA ALA A 36 -26.06 6.36 -1.72
C ALA A 36 -25.88 7.88 -1.86
N LYS A 37 -26.85 8.58 -2.46
CA LYS A 37 -26.85 10.06 -2.54
C LYS A 37 -27.06 10.74 -1.19
N LYS A 38 -27.81 10.13 -0.26
CA LYS A 38 -28.02 10.64 1.10
C LYS A 38 -26.83 10.37 2.02
N GLU A 39 -26.19 9.22 1.88
CA GLU A 39 -25.08 8.77 2.75
C GLU A 39 -23.71 9.26 2.27
N GLY A 40 -23.62 9.73 1.02
CA GLY A 40 -22.37 10.14 0.39
C GLY A 40 -21.71 8.97 -0.34
N ILE A 41 -21.21 9.22 -1.55
CA ILE A 41 -20.64 8.17 -2.38
C ILE A 41 -19.17 7.94 -1.98
N ASN A 42 -18.87 6.75 -1.46
CA ASN A 42 -17.50 6.31 -1.24
C ASN A 42 -16.90 5.80 -2.57
N PHE A 43 -15.97 6.56 -3.14
CA PHE A 43 -15.30 6.19 -4.41
C PHE A 43 -14.53 4.87 -4.35
N LYS A 44 -14.19 4.37 -3.16
CA LYS A 44 -13.55 3.05 -2.99
C LYS A 44 -14.47 1.89 -3.36
N ASP A 45 -15.79 2.08 -3.39
CA ASP A 45 -16.73 1.00 -3.70
C ASP A 45 -17.03 0.90 -5.21
N VAL A 46 -16.58 1.89 -5.99
CA VAL A 46 -16.78 1.94 -7.44
C VAL A 46 -15.82 0.99 -8.15
N LYS A 47 -16.38 0.05 -8.91
CA LYS A 47 -15.62 -0.95 -9.68
C LYS A 47 -15.50 -0.63 -11.17
N GLU A 48 -16.41 0.17 -11.71
CA GLU A 48 -16.48 0.53 -13.12
C GLU A 48 -16.77 2.03 -13.23
N LEU A 49 -16.03 2.73 -14.09
CA LEU A 49 -16.18 4.17 -14.29
C LEU A 49 -16.07 4.50 -15.78
N GLN A 50 -17.09 5.22 -16.29
CA GLN A 50 -17.18 5.65 -17.68
C GLN A 50 -17.04 7.17 -17.79
N LEU A 51 -16.07 7.63 -18.57
CA LEU A 51 -15.76 9.04 -18.79
C LEU A 51 -15.59 9.35 -20.29
N ASP A 52 -16.29 8.59 -21.14
CA ASP A 52 -16.28 8.73 -22.59
C ASP A 52 -16.99 10.02 -23.06
N PHE A 53 -16.52 10.59 -24.18
CA PHE A 53 -17.08 11.80 -24.81
C PHE A 53 -17.16 13.05 -23.90
N ARG A 54 -16.20 13.23 -22.99
CA ARG A 54 -16.18 14.35 -22.02
C ARG A 54 -15.19 15.46 -22.37
N ASN A 55 -14.56 15.44 -23.55
CA ASN A 55 -13.56 16.42 -23.98
C ASN A 55 -12.38 16.53 -22.97
N ILE A 56 -12.00 15.41 -22.35
CA ILE A 56 -10.93 15.36 -21.35
C ILE A 56 -9.57 15.48 -22.05
N LEU A 57 -8.73 16.41 -21.61
CA LEU A 57 -7.35 16.59 -22.05
C LEU A 57 -6.35 15.95 -21.08
N LYS A 58 -6.67 15.95 -19.78
CA LYS A 58 -5.78 15.48 -18.72
C LYS A 58 -6.51 14.56 -17.73
N ILE A 59 -5.88 13.41 -17.46
CA ILE A 59 -6.29 12.47 -16.41
C ILE A 59 -5.75 12.99 -15.07
N ASP A 60 -6.62 13.07 -14.07
CA ASP A 60 -6.27 13.52 -12.71
C ASP A 60 -7.33 13.03 -11.71
N ASN A 61 -7.09 13.20 -10.40
CA ASN A 61 -8.06 12.95 -9.32
C ASN A 61 -8.65 11.53 -9.22
N LEU A 62 -8.07 10.52 -9.87
CA LEU A 62 -8.53 9.12 -9.80
C LEU A 62 -8.01 8.36 -8.56
N TRP A 63 -7.21 8.99 -7.70
CA TRP A 63 -6.53 8.36 -6.56
C TRP A 63 -7.46 7.75 -5.50
N GLN A 64 -8.72 8.17 -5.45
CA GLN A 64 -9.73 7.65 -4.51
C GLN A 64 -10.36 6.33 -4.96
N PHE A 65 -10.21 5.94 -6.23
CA PHE A 65 -10.86 4.78 -6.85
C PHE A 65 -10.01 3.50 -6.73
N SER A 66 -9.55 3.17 -5.52
CA SER A 66 -8.56 2.10 -5.30
C SER A 66 -9.03 0.68 -5.67
N ASN A 67 -10.35 0.45 -5.79
CA ASN A 67 -10.92 -0.84 -6.18
C ASN A 67 -11.48 -0.85 -7.62
N LEU A 68 -11.18 0.18 -8.41
CA LEU A 68 -11.62 0.24 -9.80
C LEU A 68 -11.02 -0.91 -10.62
N THR A 69 -11.88 -1.58 -11.37
CA THR A 69 -11.53 -2.72 -12.23
C THR A 69 -11.71 -2.42 -13.72
N LYS A 70 -12.59 -1.48 -14.07
CA LYS A 70 -12.80 -1.03 -15.45
C LYS A 70 -12.83 0.49 -15.53
N LEU A 71 -12.04 1.04 -16.45
CA LEU A 71 -12.00 2.47 -16.72
C LEU A 71 -12.15 2.71 -18.22
N GLN A 72 -13.19 3.46 -18.58
CA GLN A 72 -13.48 3.85 -19.95
C GLN A 72 -13.21 5.35 -20.12
N LEU A 73 -12.26 5.71 -20.99
CA LEU A 73 -11.81 7.07 -21.28
C LEU A 73 -11.77 7.34 -22.80
N ASP A 74 -12.46 6.54 -23.60
CA ASP A 74 -12.45 6.67 -25.04
C ASP A 74 -13.17 7.95 -25.53
N ASN A 75 -12.89 8.35 -26.77
CA ASN A 75 -13.48 9.53 -27.40
C ASN A 75 -13.26 10.84 -26.60
N ASN A 76 -12.05 11.04 -26.12
CA ASN A 76 -11.60 12.27 -25.47
C ASN A 76 -10.46 12.91 -26.29
N ILE A 77 -9.72 13.85 -25.70
CA ILE A 77 -8.57 14.51 -26.32
C ILE A 77 -7.30 14.37 -25.48
N ILE A 78 -7.20 13.27 -24.73
CA ILE A 78 -6.09 12.98 -23.82
C ILE A 78 -4.80 12.85 -24.62
N GLU A 79 -3.76 13.57 -24.21
CA GLU A 79 -2.44 13.54 -24.87
C GLU A 79 -1.43 12.67 -24.10
N LYS A 80 -1.66 12.49 -22.79
CA LYS A 80 -0.76 11.77 -21.89
C LYS A 80 -1.53 10.82 -20.98
N ILE A 81 -0.99 9.62 -20.82
CA ILE A 81 -1.44 8.64 -19.82
C ILE A 81 -0.73 9.00 -18.51
N GLU A 82 -1.48 9.44 -17.51
CA GLU A 82 -0.95 9.86 -16.21
C GLU A 82 -1.99 9.66 -15.11
N ALA A 83 -1.56 9.76 -13.84
CA ALA A 83 -2.43 9.70 -12.66
C ALA A 83 -3.25 8.39 -12.52
N LEU A 84 -2.68 7.26 -12.96
CA LEU A 84 -3.28 5.92 -12.84
C LEU A 84 -2.62 5.05 -11.75
N ASP A 85 -1.59 5.55 -11.05
CA ASP A 85 -0.74 4.78 -10.13
C ASP A 85 -1.51 4.11 -8.97
N SER A 86 -2.64 4.71 -8.58
CA SER A 86 -3.52 4.20 -7.52
C SER A 86 -4.44 3.06 -7.97
N LEU A 87 -4.62 2.85 -9.28
CA LEU A 87 -5.60 1.94 -9.85
C LEU A 87 -5.03 0.51 -9.99
N VAL A 88 -4.37 0.02 -8.95
CA VAL A 88 -3.65 -1.27 -8.92
C VAL A 88 -4.54 -2.51 -9.16
N ASN A 89 -5.87 -2.32 -9.14
CA ASN A 89 -6.87 -3.36 -9.38
C ASN A 89 -7.48 -3.31 -10.78
N LEU A 90 -7.02 -2.40 -11.65
CA LEU A 90 -7.59 -2.22 -12.99
C LEU A 90 -7.32 -3.45 -13.86
N VAL A 91 -8.37 -3.96 -14.49
CA VAL A 91 -8.35 -5.14 -15.38
C VAL A 91 -8.62 -4.74 -16.83
N TRP A 92 -9.43 -3.71 -17.05
CA TRP A 92 -9.80 -3.22 -18.37
C TRP A 92 -9.64 -1.70 -18.46
N LEU A 93 -8.91 -1.24 -19.47
CA LEU A 93 -8.65 0.18 -19.74
C LEU A 93 -8.87 0.48 -21.22
N ASP A 94 -9.81 1.37 -21.51
CA ASP A 94 -10.03 1.89 -22.86
C ASP A 94 -9.68 3.37 -22.96
N LEU A 95 -8.68 3.66 -23.77
CA LEU A 95 -8.15 4.98 -24.10
C LEU A 95 -8.25 5.24 -25.61
N SER A 96 -9.13 4.52 -26.31
CA SER A 96 -9.31 4.66 -27.76
C SER A 96 -9.81 6.05 -28.16
N PHE A 97 -9.51 6.48 -29.39
CA PHE A 97 -9.94 7.79 -29.92
C PHE A 97 -9.50 8.97 -29.04
N ASN A 98 -8.21 9.00 -28.71
CA ASN A 98 -7.53 10.10 -28.01
C ASN A 98 -6.36 10.64 -28.84
N ASN A 99 -5.51 11.48 -28.26
CA ASN A 99 -4.35 12.08 -28.91
C ASN A 99 -3.01 11.60 -28.30
N ILE A 100 -2.98 10.40 -27.71
CA ILE A 100 -1.82 9.88 -26.99
C ILE A 100 -0.67 9.59 -27.96
N GLU A 101 0.53 10.07 -27.65
CA GLU A 101 1.73 9.88 -28.49
C GLU A 101 2.70 8.83 -27.94
N MET A 102 2.66 8.56 -26.63
CA MET A 102 3.55 7.64 -25.93
C MET A 102 2.77 6.79 -24.93
N ILE A 103 3.11 5.51 -24.84
CA ILE A 103 2.64 4.63 -23.77
C ILE A 103 3.50 4.92 -22.53
N GLU A 104 2.90 5.45 -21.46
CA GLU A 104 3.55 5.74 -20.19
C GLU A 104 2.53 5.66 -19.05
N GLY A 105 2.96 5.71 -17.78
CA GLY A 105 2.04 5.79 -16.64
C GLY A 105 1.15 4.56 -16.41
N LEU A 106 1.58 3.39 -16.91
CA LEU A 106 0.88 2.11 -16.74
C LEU A 106 1.59 1.16 -15.75
N ASP A 107 2.74 1.57 -15.18
CA ASP A 107 3.64 0.70 -14.42
C ASP A 107 2.95 -0.01 -13.23
N ALA A 108 2.02 0.68 -12.57
CA ALA A 108 1.28 0.17 -11.41
C ALA A 108 0.11 -0.79 -11.76
N LEU A 109 -0.29 -0.89 -13.03
CA LEU A 109 -1.49 -1.62 -13.47
C LEU A 109 -1.20 -3.11 -13.72
N VAL A 110 -0.54 -3.77 -12.77
CA VAL A 110 -0.04 -5.14 -12.91
C VAL A 110 -1.10 -6.21 -13.18
N LYS A 111 -2.39 -5.91 -12.91
CA LYS A 111 -3.55 -6.78 -13.15
C LYS A 111 -4.27 -6.51 -14.48
N LEU A 112 -3.78 -5.58 -15.29
CA LEU A 112 -4.43 -5.18 -16.53
C LEU A 112 -4.42 -6.33 -17.55
N GLN A 113 -5.59 -6.72 -18.02
CA GLN A 113 -5.78 -7.83 -18.96
C GLN A 113 -6.18 -7.35 -20.35
N ASP A 114 -6.85 -6.20 -20.45
CA ASP A 114 -7.32 -5.61 -21.70
C ASP A 114 -6.96 -4.12 -21.74
N LEU A 115 -6.18 -3.76 -22.75
CA LEU A 115 -5.75 -2.40 -23.02
C LEU A 115 -6.11 -2.02 -24.46
N SER A 116 -6.94 -1.00 -24.60
CA SER A 116 -7.33 -0.44 -25.89
C SER A 116 -6.79 0.98 -26.08
N LEU A 117 -5.92 1.14 -27.07
CA LEU A 117 -5.28 2.39 -27.50
C LEU A 117 -5.60 2.69 -28.98
N TYR A 118 -6.71 2.17 -29.49
CA TYR A 118 -7.09 2.30 -30.88
C TYR A 118 -7.28 3.78 -31.28
N ASN A 119 -6.84 4.17 -32.47
CA ASN A 119 -6.99 5.53 -32.99
C ASN A 119 -6.37 6.61 -32.07
N ASN A 120 -5.07 6.48 -31.82
CA ASN A 120 -4.21 7.45 -31.14
C ASN A 120 -3.06 7.88 -32.09
N ARG A 121 -1.98 8.46 -31.55
CA ARG A 121 -0.82 8.95 -32.33
C ARG A 121 0.49 8.24 -31.98
N ILE A 122 0.40 7.06 -31.37
CA ILE A 122 1.54 6.30 -30.85
C ILE A 122 2.44 5.85 -31.99
N SER A 123 3.75 6.05 -31.86
CA SER A 123 4.73 5.70 -32.90
C SER A 123 5.58 4.47 -32.57
N LYS A 124 5.55 4.03 -31.31
CA LYS A 124 6.34 2.93 -30.77
C LYS A 124 5.65 2.29 -29.57
N ILE A 125 5.77 0.98 -29.45
CA ILE A 125 5.34 0.22 -28.28
C ILE A 125 6.51 0.14 -27.31
N GLU A 126 6.28 0.60 -26.09
CA GLU A 126 7.23 0.60 -24.98
C GLU A 126 6.46 0.69 -23.65
N ASN A 127 7.14 0.47 -22.53
CA ASN A 127 6.57 0.58 -21.18
C ASN A 127 5.37 -0.35 -20.93
N LEU A 128 5.45 -1.59 -21.43
CA LEU A 128 4.50 -2.67 -21.15
C LEU A 128 5.10 -3.78 -20.27
N ASP A 129 6.32 -3.56 -19.76
CA ASP A 129 7.13 -4.56 -19.06
C ASP A 129 6.54 -5.02 -17.72
N THR A 130 5.64 -4.23 -17.12
CA THR A 130 4.96 -4.58 -15.86
C THR A 130 3.63 -5.30 -16.06
N LEU A 131 3.06 -5.27 -17.27
CA LEU A 131 1.70 -5.75 -17.57
C LEU A 131 1.67 -7.25 -17.88
N GLN A 132 2.11 -8.07 -16.94
CA GLN A 132 2.32 -9.52 -17.12
C GLN A 132 1.03 -10.29 -17.45
N ASP A 133 -0.11 -9.79 -16.99
CA ASP A 133 -1.43 -10.41 -17.21
C ASP A 133 -2.14 -9.91 -18.47
N LEU A 134 -1.51 -9.04 -19.29
CA LEU A 134 -2.11 -8.48 -20.49
C LEU A 134 -2.38 -9.58 -21.53
N GLN A 135 -3.65 -9.73 -21.93
CA GLN A 135 -4.13 -10.75 -22.86
C GLN A 135 -4.68 -10.17 -24.15
N ILE A 136 -5.32 -9.00 -24.07
CA ILE A 136 -5.94 -8.31 -25.19
C ILE A 136 -5.27 -6.94 -25.33
N PHE A 137 -4.69 -6.68 -26.50
CA PHE A 137 -4.02 -5.42 -26.76
C PHE A 137 -4.39 -4.86 -28.13
N SER A 138 -5.16 -3.77 -28.14
CA SER A 138 -5.58 -3.08 -29.35
C SER A 138 -4.83 -1.76 -29.51
N ILE A 139 -4.09 -1.61 -30.61
CA ILE A 139 -3.34 -0.40 -30.96
C ILE A 139 -3.52 -0.01 -32.43
N GLY A 140 -4.62 -0.44 -33.05
CA GLY A 140 -4.94 -0.10 -34.44
C GLY A 140 -5.05 1.41 -34.67
N ASN A 141 -4.90 1.84 -35.94
CA ASN A 141 -4.91 3.26 -36.35
C ASN A 141 -3.99 4.16 -35.52
N ASN A 142 -2.72 3.80 -35.41
CA ASN A 142 -1.67 4.61 -34.80
C ASN A 142 -0.56 4.91 -35.83
N ASN A 143 0.55 5.49 -35.39
CA ASN A 143 1.66 5.95 -36.22
C ASN A 143 2.88 5.00 -36.18
N ILE A 144 2.68 3.70 -35.93
CA ILE A 144 3.80 2.74 -35.82
C ILE A 144 4.30 2.36 -37.21
N GLN A 145 5.55 2.70 -37.53
CA GLN A 145 6.10 2.56 -38.88
C GLN A 145 6.99 1.34 -39.07
N ASN A 146 7.78 0.96 -38.06
CA ASN A 146 8.86 -0.01 -38.20
C ASN A 146 8.58 -1.30 -37.41
N LEU A 147 9.11 -2.44 -37.88
CA LEU A 147 8.97 -3.72 -37.19
C LEU A 147 9.56 -3.72 -35.78
N GLU A 148 10.69 -3.04 -35.58
CA GLU A 148 11.29 -2.90 -34.23
C GLU A 148 10.38 -2.16 -33.25
N ASN A 149 9.48 -1.30 -33.75
CA ASN A 149 8.57 -0.50 -32.93
C ASN A 149 7.28 -1.27 -32.56
N VAL A 150 7.06 -2.46 -33.10
CA VAL A 150 5.96 -3.37 -32.68
C VAL A 150 6.43 -4.47 -31.73
N ARG A 151 7.69 -4.41 -31.27
CA ARG A 151 8.24 -5.41 -30.35
C ARG A 151 7.60 -5.24 -28.97
N ILE A 152 6.99 -6.30 -28.48
CA ILE A 152 6.37 -6.38 -27.16
C ILE A 152 7.21 -7.35 -26.30
N PRO A 153 7.43 -7.08 -25.01
CA PRO A 153 8.10 -8.03 -24.11
C PRO A 153 7.47 -9.42 -24.14
N LEU A 154 8.28 -10.49 -24.17
CA LEU A 154 7.78 -11.88 -24.27
C LEU A 154 7.03 -12.33 -23.01
N ILE A 155 7.19 -11.59 -21.91
CA ILE A 155 6.45 -11.76 -20.68
C ILE A 155 4.94 -11.50 -20.85
N ASN A 156 4.54 -10.67 -21.82
CA ASN A 156 3.12 -10.41 -22.08
C ASN A 156 2.53 -11.60 -22.88
N ARG A 157 1.58 -12.32 -22.28
CA ARG A 157 0.92 -13.49 -22.92
C ARG A 157 -0.29 -13.07 -23.74
N LEU A 158 -0.05 -12.23 -24.73
CA LEU A 158 -1.11 -11.72 -25.61
C LEU A 158 -1.76 -12.85 -26.39
N THR A 159 -3.09 -12.96 -26.26
CA THR A 159 -3.94 -13.89 -27.01
C THR A 159 -4.56 -13.21 -28.22
N ILE A 160 -4.90 -11.92 -28.09
CA ILE A 160 -5.51 -11.11 -29.15
C ILE A 160 -4.75 -9.80 -29.27
N SER A 161 -4.34 -9.47 -30.50
CA SER A 161 -3.76 -8.15 -30.77
C SER A 161 -4.18 -7.59 -32.12
N GLY A 162 -4.47 -6.28 -32.13
CA GLY A 162 -4.88 -5.55 -33.33
C GLY A 162 -3.99 -4.34 -33.56
N PHE A 163 -3.22 -4.36 -34.65
CA PHE A 163 -2.38 -3.25 -35.11
C PHE A 163 -2.91 -2.64 -36.42
N SER A 164 -3.97 -3.20 -37.00
CA SER A 164 -4.56 -2.76 -38.26
C SER A 164 -4.66 -1.23 -38.36
N GLY A 165 -4.20 -0.66 -39.48
CA GLY A 165 -4.20 0.78 -39.70
C GLY A 165 -2.93 1.51 -39.26
N ASN A 166 -1.93 0.80 -38.74
CA ASN A 166 -0.57 1.32 -38.59
C ASN A 166 0.25 1.11 -39.88
N PRO A 167 1.14 2.05 -40.28
CA PRO A 167 1.98 1.90 -41.47
C PRO A 167 2.85 0.62 -41.50
N VAL A 168 3.23 0.09 -40.34
CA VAL A 168 3.98 -1.18 -40.23
C VAL A 168 3.23 -2.38 -40.84
N CYS A 169 1.89 -2.33 -40.91
CA CYS A 169 1.06 -3.40 -41.46
C CYS A 169 1.26 -3.61 -42.97
N ASP A 170 1.77 -2.59 -43.68
CA ASP A 170 2.08 -2.68 -45.11
C ASP A 170 3.41 -3.42 -45.38
N ASN A 171 4.18 -3.74 -44.33
CA ASN A 171 5.42 -4.49 -44.45
C ASN A 171 5.13 -5.98 -44.70
N GLU A 172 5.71 -6.56 -45.75
CA GLU A 172 5.53 -7.98 -46.10
C GLU A 172 5.92 -8.96 -44.98
N GLN A 173 6.84 -8.56 -44.10
CA GLN A 173 7.31 -9.39 -42.99
C GLN A 173 6.53 -9.18 -41.70
N TYR A 174 5.58 -8.24 -41.66
CA TYR A 174 4.82 -7.85 -40.47
C TYR A 174 4.18 -9.05 -39.76
N SER A 175 3.34 -9.81 -40.46
CA SER A 175 2.64 -10.94 -39.86
C SER A 175 3.59 -12.03 -39.39
N THR A 176 4.66 -12.29 -40.14
CA THR A 176 5.71 -13.27 -39.74
C THR A 176 6.48 -12.78 -38.52
N PHE A 177 6.82 -11.50 -38.45
CA PHE A 177 7.54 -10.91 -37.32
C PHE A 177 6.70 -11.01 -36.05
N ILE A 178 5.45 -10.51 -36.07
CA ILE A 178 4.55 -10.57 -34.92
C ILE A 178 4.34 -12.01 -34.44
N SER A 179 4.11 -12.96 -35.38
CA SER A 179 3.89 -14.37 -35.03
C SER A 179 5.11 -15.03 -34.38
N ALA A 180 6.32 -14.49 -34.59
CA ALA A 180 7.54 -14.99 -33.96
C ALA A 180 7.68 -14.46 -32.52
N TYR A 181 7.47 -13.14 -32.34
CA TYR A 181 7.65 -12.46 -31.07
C TYR A 181 6.44 -12.57 -30.13
N LEU A 182 5.26 -12.98 -30.63
CA LEU A 182 4.09 -13.28 -29.82
C LEU A 182 3.64 -14.72 -30.06
N PRO A 183 4.37 -15.71 -29.51
CA PRO A 183 4.13 -17.13 -29.81
C PRO A 183 2.79 -17.66 -29.31
N ASP A 184 2.19 -17.02 -28.30
CA ASP A 184 0.89 -17.37 -27.72
C ASP A 184 -0.29 -16.68 -28.41
N LEU A 185 -0.03 -15.81 -29.39
CA LEU A 185 -1.06 -15.06 -30.10
C LEU A 185 -2.00 -15.99 -30.87
N VAL A 186 -3.30 -15.86 -30.65
CA VAL A 186 -4.34 -16.64 -31.35
C VAL A 186 -4.91 -15.81 -32.49
N TYR A 187 -5.20 -14.53 -32.24
CA TYR A 187 -5.77 -13.62 -33.23
C TYR A 187 -4.86 -12.40 -33.46
N LEU A 188 -4.46 -12.19 -34.71
CA LEU A 188 -3.77 -11.00 -35.20
C LEU A 188 -4.69 -10.23 -36.15
N ASP A 189 -4.97 -8.97 -35.85
CA ASP A 189 -5.85 -8.11 -36.67
C ASP A 189 -7.21 -8.77 -36.94
N PHE A 190 -7.78 -9.38 -35.90
CA PHE A 190 -9.05 -10.12 -35.93
C PHE A 190 -9.06 -11.34 -36.87
N ARG A 191 -7.88 -11.87 -37.22
CA ARG A 191 -7.72 -13.10 -38.02
C ARG A 191 -6.96 -14.15 -37.23
N LEU A 192 -7.36 -15.40 -37.38
CA LEU A 192 -6.65 -16.53 -36.78
C LEU A 192 -5.24 -16.62 -37.35
N VAL A 193 -4.24 -16.70 -36.48
CA VAL A 193 -2.83 -16.87 -36.89
C VAL A 193 -2.63 -18.30 -37.42
N ASP A 194 -2.10 -18.42 -38.63
CA ASP A 194 -1.80 -19.71 -39.26
C ASP A 194 -0.60 -20.41 -38.59
N ASP A 195 -0.78 -21.68 -38.22
CA ASP A 195 0.23 -22.46 -37.51
C ASP A 195 1.49 -22.70 -38.36
N ASN A 196 1.36 -22.91 -39.67
CA ASN A 196 2.52 -23.11 -40.54
C ASN A 196 3.37 -21.83 -40.63
N MET A 197 2.74 -20.67 -40.77
CA MET A 197 3.43 -19.39 -40.72
C MET A 197 4.15 -19.18 -39.39
N ARG A 198 3.52 -19.55 -38.26
CA ARG A 198 4.11 -19.45 -36.93
C ARG A 198 5.37 -20.32 -36.79
N GLU A 199 5.32 -21.57 -37.22
CA GLU A 199 6.50 -22.45 -37.20
C GLU A 199 7.66 -21.88 -38.02
N MET A 200 7.38 -21.38 -39.23
CA MET A 200 8.39 -20.76 -40.09
C MET A 200 8.95 -19.46 -39.51
N ALA A 201 8.10 -18.67 -38.86
CA ALA A 201 8.48 -17.44 -38.17
C ALA A 201 9.43 -17.72 -36.99
N LEU A 202 9.11 -18.71 -36.16
CA LEU A 202 9.94 -19.12 -35.02
C LEU A 202 11.33 -19.58 -35.47
N ILE A 203 11.41 -20.38 -36.55
CA ILE A 203 12.70 -20.80 -37.10
C ILE A 203 13.50 -19.59 -37.61
N LYS A 204 12.84 -18.64 -38.29
CA LYS A 204 13.49 -17.45 -38.86
C LYS A 204 14.09 -16.54 -37.78
N TYR A 205 13.39 -16.35 -36.66
CA TYR A 205 13.78 -15.41 -35.59
C TYR A 205 14.34 -16.08 -34.33
N GLN A 206 14.62 -17.39 -34.37
CA GLN A 206 15.01 -18.19 -33.21
C GLN A 206 16.10 -17.53 -32.36
N TYR A 207 17.23 -17.16 -32.98
CA TYR A 207 18.36 -16.57 -32.25
C TYR A 207 18.01 -15.25 -31.57
N ALA A 208 17.26 -14.37 -32.25
CA ALA A 208 16.86 -13.07 -31.70
C ALA A 208 15.86 -13.23 -30.54
N ILE A 209 14.95 -14.20 -30.63
CA ILE A 209 14.01 -14.54 -29.55
C ILE A 209 14.76 -15.15 -28.36
N GLU A 210 15.70 -16.05 -28.59
CA GLU A 210 16.52 -16.64 -27.51
C GLU A 210 17.35 -15.58 -26.77
N GLU A 211 17.97 -14.65 -27.49
CA GLU A 211 18.69 -13.51 -26.91
C GLU A 211 17.76 -12.61 -26.08
N MET A 212 16.57 -12.28 -26.60
CA MET A 212 15.57 -11.49 -25.90
C MET A 212 15.06 -12.19 -24.63
N LYS A 213 14.77 -13.50 -24.69
CA LYS A 213 14.37 -14.32 -23.52
C LYS A 213 15.43 -14.30 -22.43
N GLN A 214 16.71 -14.43 -22.80
CA GLN A 214 17.81 -14.35 -21.84
C GLN A 214 17.91 -12.96 -21.21
N GLY A 215 17.80 -11.89 -22.01
CA GLY A 215 17.80 -10.51 -21.53
C GLY A 215 16.66 -10.23 -20.54
N GLU A 216 15.44 -10.63 -20.87
CA GLU A 216 14.27 -10.49 -19.99
C GLU A 216 14.41 -11.31 -18.71
N ALA A 217 14.91 -12.55 -18.80
CA ALA A 217 15.15 -13.38 -17.62
C ALA A 217 16.19 -12.76 -16.66
N VAL A 218 17.26 -12.16 -17.20
CA VAL A 218 18.27 -11.44 -16.41
C VAL A 218 17.67 -10.18 -15.77
N ALA A 219 16.88 -9.41 -16.52
CA ALA A 219 16.21 -8.22 -16.01
C ALA A 219 15.24 -8.56 -14.87
N LEU A 220 14.41 -9.59 -15.06
CA LEU A 220 13.46 -10.06 -14.06
C LEU A 220 14.18 -10.61 -12.82
N ALA A 221 15.29 -11.35 -12.99
CA ALA A 221 16.09 -11.83 -11.88
C ALA A 221 16.67 -10.67 -11.05
N LYS A 222 17.22 -9.65 -11.72
CA LYS A 222 17.74 -8.44 -11.07
C LYS A 222 16.65 -7.66 -10.33
N GLN A 223 15.45 -7.54 -10.93
CA GLN A 223 14.33 -6.89 -10.27
C GLN A 223 13.89 -7.66 -9.02
N ARG A 224 13.76 -8.99 -9.10
CA ARG A 224 13.43 -9.82 -7.94
C ARG A 224 14.48 -9.74 -6.83
N GLU A 225 15.76 -9.65 -7.19
CA GLU A 225 16.85 -9.45 -6.24
C GLU A 225 16.72 -8.09 -5.54
N LEU A 226 16.47 -7.01 -6.29
CA LEU A 226 16.24 -5.67 -5.74
C LEU A 226 15.02 -5.66 -4.80
N GLU A 227 13.88 -6.21 -5.24
CA GLU A 227 12.67 -6.30 -4.42
C GLU A 227 12.90 -7.14 -3.14
N ALA A 228 13.70 -8.21 -3.22
CA ALA A 228 14.05 -9.01 -2.05
C ALA A 228 14.91 -8.21 -1.07
N THR A 229 15.93 -7.49 -1.55
CA THR A 229 16.76 -6.60 -0.72
C THR A 229 15.94 -5.47 -0.10
N GLU A 230 15.03 -4.85 -0.85
CA GLU A 230 14.16 -3.80 -0.33
C GLU A 230 13.23 -4.32 0.77
N LYS A 231 12.66 -5.52 0.59
CA LYS A 231 11.84 -6.19 1.61
C LYS A 231 12.64 -6.52 2.86
N GLU A 232 13.87 -7.01 2.69
CA GLU A 232 14.77 -7.31 3.81
C GLU A 232 15.12 -6.04 4.60
N VAL A 233 15.46 -4.95 3.92
CA VAL A 233 15.73 -3.65 4.57
C VAL A 233 14.48 -3.10 5.26
N ALA A 234 13.30 -3.23 4.65
CA ALA A 234 12.04 -2.83 5.27
C ALA A 234 11.75 -3.64 6.54
N TYR A 235 12.03 -4.95 6.51
CA TYR A 235 11.91 -5.83 7.67
C TYR A 235 12.84 -5.40 8.82
N HIS A 236 14.12 -5.14 8.53
CA HIS A 236 15.07 -4.67 9.55
C HIS A 236 14.66 -3.33 10.15
N LYS A 237 14.11 -2.41 9.35
CA LYS A 237 13.57 -1.13 9.82
C LYS A 237 12.34 -1.30 10.71
N ALA A 238 11.43 -2.21 10.36
CA ALA A 238 10.26 -2.52 11.18
C ALA A 238 10.64 -3.16 12.53
N ALA A 239 11.74 -3.91 12.54
CA ALA A 239 12.33 -4.47 13.76
C ALA A 239 13.21 -3.49 14.55
N TYR A 240 13.49 -2.29 14.01
CA TYR A 240 14.36 -1.25 14.57
C TYR A 240 15.84 -1.64 14.66
N VAL A 241 16.30 -2.54 13.80
CA VAL A 241 17.68 -3.08 13.81
C VAL A 241 18.43 -2.84 12.51
N GLU A 242 17.94 -1.94 11.66
CA GLU A 242 18.66 -1.53 10.46
C GLU A 242 20.09 -1.07 10.78
N TYR A 243 21.05 -1.53 9.98
CA TYR A 243 22.49 -1.23 10.13
C TYR A 243 23.16 -1.81 11.39
N LEU A 244 22.50 -2.68 12.16
CA LEU A 244 23.14 -3.45 13.23
C LEU A 244 23.65 -4.83 12.77
N ASN A 245 23.28 -5.27 11.56
CA ASN A 245 23.64 -6.55 10.95
C ASN A 245 25.06 -6.58 10.34
N GLY A 246 26.03 -5.95 11.00
CA GLY A 246 27.40 -5.89 10.52
C GLY A 246 28.16 -4.67 11.05
N PRO A 247 29.22 -4.23 10.36
CA PRO A 247 30.11 -3.19 10.87
C PRO A 247 29.59 -1.76 10.67
N PHE A 248 28.38 -1.54 10.15
CA PHE A 248 27.93 -0.21 9.73
C PHE A 248 27.96 0.84 10.86
N LEU A 249 27.43 0.51 12.04
CA LEU A 249 27.48 1.42 13.19
C LEU A 249 28.94 1.67 13.63
N PHE A 250 29.74 0.61 13.66
CA PHE A 250 31.17 0.69 13.97
C PHE A 250 31.91 1.60 13.00
N ASP A 251 31.79 1.36 11.69
CA ASP A 251 32.43 2.15 10.64
C ASP A 251 31.98 3.62 10.70
N SER A 252 30.72 3.88 11.07
CA SER A 252 30.20 5.24 11.22
C SER A 252 30.86 6.05 12.35
N MET A 253 31.38 5.37 13.38
CA MET A 253 32.11 6.01 14.47
C MET A 253 33.44 6.60 13.98
N TYR A 254 34.12 5.88 13.08
CA TYR A 254 35.42 6.27 12.53
C TYR A 254 35.31 7.20 11.30
N ALA A 255 34.15 7.29 10.66
CA ALA A 255 33.98 8.05 9.42
C ALA A 255 34.18 9.57 9.59
N GLU A 256 33.82 10.11 10.76
CA GLU A 256 33.92 11.54 11.09
C GLU A 256 35.02 11.84 12.12
N ASP A 257 35.74 10.81 12.59
CA ASP A 257 36.80 10.94 13.59
C ASP A 257 38.16 11.18 12.91
N SER A 258 38.57 12.45 12.87
CA SER A 258 39.88 12.85 12.32
C SER A 258 41.07 12.41 13.17
N GLU A 259 40.86 12.07 14.44
CA GLU A 259 41.89 11.69 15.39
C GLU A 259 42.06 10.17 15.48
N ALA A 260 41.02 9.37 15.21
CA ALA A 260 41.06 7.91 15.27
C ALA A 260 42.25 7.30 14.50
N SER A 261 42.49 7.74 13.27
CA SER A 261 43.58 7.23 12.44
C SER A 261 44.97 7.48 13.06
N LYS A 262 45.13 8.59 13.80
CA LYS A 262 46.36 8.94 14.50
C LYS A 262 46.48 8.15 15.81
N LEU A 263 45.37 8.00 16.53
CA LEU A 263 45.28 7.26 17.80
C LEU A 263 45.52 5.76 17.60
N MET A 264 45.16 5.19 16.44
CA MET A 264 45.46 3.80 16.09
C MET A 264 46.96 3.46 16.01
N TYR A 265 47.85 4.46 15.84
CA TYR A 265 49.30 4.24 15.86
C TYR A 265 49.87 3.99 17.25
N LEU A 266 49.07 4.18 18.32
CA LEU A 266 49.53 3.95 19.68
C LEU A 266 49.75 2.45 19.94
N PRO A 267 50.92 2.05 20.49
CA PRO A 267 51.20 0.65 20.76
C PRO A 267 50.33 0.14 21.92
N GLY A 268 49.61 -0.97 21.68
CA GLY A 268 48.82 -1.64 22.71
C GLY A 268 47.40 -1.12 22.90
N VAL A 269 46.87 -0.33 21.94
CA VAL A 269 45.45 0.06 21.94
C VAL A 269 44.56 -1.19 21.88
N PRO A 270 43.58 -1.34 22.79
CA PRO A 270 42.65 -2.46 22.76
C PRO A 270 41.76 -2.36 21.52
N ASP A 271 41.62 -3.44 20.79
CA ASP A 271 40.73 -3.49 19.63
C ASP A 271 39.27 -3.60 20.10
N LEU A 272 38.40 -2.74 19.56
CA LEU A 272 36.94 -2.81 19.65
C LEU A 272 36.34 -4.00 18.87
N THR A 273 37.13 -5.04 18.54
CA THR A 273 36.72 -6.32 17.95
C THR A 273 35.35 -6.88 18.37
N LYS A 274 34.93 -6.67 19.63
CA LYS A 274 33.65 -7.18 20.15
C LYS A 274 32.45 -6.30 19.81
N PHE A 275 32.66 -5.07 19.34
CA PHE A 275 31.61 -4.10 19.05
C PHE A 275 30.66 -4.64 17.99
N VAL A 276 31.19 -5.09 16.84
CA VAL A 276 30.39 -5.66 15.74
C VAL A 276 29.59 -6.87 16.22
N ALA A 277 30.21 -7.75 17.03
CA ALA A 277 29.51 -8.91 17.59
C ALA A 277 28.38 -8.52 18.56
N ILE A 278 28.52 -7.40 19.30
CA ILE A 278 27.43 -6.86 20.13
C ILE A 278 26.30 -6.33 19.24
N CYS A 279 26.61 -5.58 18.18
CA CYS A 279 25.61 -5.12 17.21
C CYS A 279 24.85 -6.29 16.57
N GLU A 280 25.55 -7.36 16.17
CA GLU A 280 24.93 -8.57 15.61
C GLU A 280 24.01 -9.25 16.64
N ASN A 281 24.39 -9.28 17.93
CA ASN A 281 23.52 -9.82 18.98
C ASN A 281 22.27 -8.96 19.19
N LEU A 282 22.40 -7.63 19.16
CA LEU A 282 21.26 -6.69 19.22
C LEU A 282 20.35 -6.87 18.00
N PHE A 283 20.93 -7.05 16.82
CA PHE A 283 20.21 -7.32 15.59
C PHE A 283 19.32 -8.57 15.72
N GLU A 284 19.91 -9.71 16.08
CA GLU A 284 19.16 -10.96 16.27
C GLU A 284 18.10 -10.88 17.37
N TYR A 285 18.43 -10.18 18.47
CA TYR A 285 17.49 -9.96 19.55
C TYR A 285 16.29 -9.10 19.10
N GLY A 286 16.53 -7.99 18.40
CA GLY A 286 15.47 -7.11 17.91
C GLY A 286 14.59 -7.77 16.85
N LEU A 287 15.14 -8.62 15.97
CA LEU A 287 14.34 -9.44 15.07
C LEU A 287 13.39 -10.37 15.84
N LYS A 288 13.90 -11.06 16.86
CA LYS A 288 13.08 -11.94 17.69
C LYS A 288 12.00 -11.18 18.47
N GLN A 289 12.30 -9.98 18.98
CA GLN A 289 11.28 -9.15 19.64
C GLN A 289 10.27 -8.58 18.64
N HIS A 290 10.66 -8.32 17.39
CA HIS A 290 9.72 -7.96 16.33
C HIS A 290 8.70 -9.08 16.08
N GLU A 291 9.16 -10.33 15.91
CA GLU A 291 8.27 -11.49 15.75
C GLU A 291 7.28 -11.62 16.91
N ARG A 292 7.73 -11.44 18.16
CA ARG A 292 6.85 -11.50 19.34
C ARG A 292 5.79 -10.41 19.35
N ARG A 293 6.14 -9.19 18.91
CA ARG A 293 5.19 -8.06 18.80
C ARG A 293 4.16 -8.33 17.72
N GLU A 294 4.59 -8.80 16.56
CA GLU A 294 3.69 -9.19 15.46
C GLU A 294 2.74 -10.32 15.86
N GLU A 295 3.24 -11.31 16.61
CA GLU A 295 2.41 -12.40 17.14
C GLU A 295 1.36 -11.89 18.13
N GLU A 296 1.71 -10.98 19.05
CA GLU A 296 0.76 -10.37 19.99
C GLU A 296 -0.32 -9.56 19.25
N VAL A 297 0.07 -8.73 18.29
CA VAL A 297 -0.87 -7.95 17.45
C VAL A 297 -1.80 -8.88 16.68
N LYS A 298 -1.28 -9.95 16.11
CA LYS A 298 -2.07 -10.95 15.40
C LYS A 298 -3.09 -11.61 16.33
N LEU A 299 -2.67 -12.10 17.50
CA LEU A 299 -3.56 -12.73 18.47
C LEU A 299 -4.67 -11.79 18.95
N PHE A 300 -4.33 -10.52 19.18
CA PHE A 300 -5.32 -9.49 19.50
C PHE A 300 -6.39 -9.36 18.42
N TYR A 301 -5.99 -9.21 17.15
CA TYR A 301 -6.96 -9.09 16.06
C TYR A 301 -7.76 -10.38 15.80
N GLU A 302 -7.18 -11.55 16.04
CA GLU A 302 -7.91 -12.83 16.00
C GLU A 302 -9.02 -12.84 17.06
N CYS A 303 -8.71 -12.49 18.31
CA CYS A 303 -9.69 -12.42 19.41
C CYS A 303 -10.77 -11.36 19.17
N LEU A 304 -10.37 -10.17 18.69
CA LEU A 304 -11.29 -9.08 18.36
C LEU A 304 -12.26 -9.51 17.25
N ASN A 305 -11.76 -10.12 16.17
CA ASN A 305 -12.61 -10.56 15.06
C ASN A 305 -13.55 -11.70 15.47
N GLU A 306 -13.13 -12.61 16.35
CA GLU A 306 -13.98 -13.65 16.90
C GLU A 306 -15.16 -13.06 17.69
N ALA A 307 -14.89 -12.08 18.58
CA ALA A 307 -15.94 -11.38 19.33
C ALA A 307 -16.91 -10.62 18.42
N LEU A 308 -16.40 -9.93 17.38
CA LEU A 308 -17.23 -9.26 16.39
C LEU A 308 -18.11 -10.24 15.60
N ALA A 309 -17.56 -11.38 15.18
CA ALA A 309 -18.29 -12.39 14.43
C ALA A 309 -19.40 -13.03 15.28
N GLU A 310 -19.13 -13.33 16.55
CA GLU A 310 -20.13 -13.85 17.47
C GLU A 310 -21.27 -12.84 17.69
N ASN A 311 -20.94 -11.58 17.91
CA ASN A 311 -21.94 -10.52 18.06
C ASN A 311 -22.81 -10.36 16.81
N GLN A 312 -22.19 -10.37 15.63
CA GLN A 312 -22.90 -10.29 14.35
C GLN A 312 -23.86 -11.49 14.17
N GLU A 313 -23.43 -12.70 14.50
CA GLU A 313 -24.27 -13.90 14.43
C GLU A 313 -25.45 -13.82 15.40
N GLN A 314 -25.22 -13.36 16.64
CA GLN A 314 -26.28 -13.16 17.62
C GLN A 314 -27.28 -12.08 17.19
N GLY A 315 -26.80 -10.96 16.67
CA GLY A 315 -27.63 -9.87 16.13
C GLY A 315 -28.50 -10.34 14.97
N ALA A 316 -27.93 -11.08 14.02
CA ALA A 316 -28.66 -11.65 12.89
C ALA A 316 -29.78 -12.59 13.34
N LYS A 317 -29.53 -13.46 14.34
CA LYS A 317 -30.55 -14.34 14.92
C LYS A 317 -31.69 -13.56 15.57
N ILE A 318 -31.39 -12.47 16.27
CA ILE A 318 -32.40 -11.60 16.92
C ILE A 318 -33.30 -10.96 15.86
N ILE A 319 -32.69 -10.38 14.81
CA ILE A 319 -33.41 -9.76 13.69
C ILE A 319 -34.29 -10.80 12.98
N GLN A 320 -33.72 -11.95 12.62
CA GLN A 320 -34.46 -13.02 11.95
C GLN A 320 -35.66 -13.50 12.80
N ALA A 321 -35.48 -13.68 14.10
CA ALA A 321 -36.57 -14.09 14.99
C ALA A 321 -37.69 -13.05 15.06
N PHE A 322 -37.35 -11.75 15.02
CA PHE A 322 -38.33 -10.68 14.94
C PHE A 322 -39.09 -10.70 13.61
N GLU A 323 -38.37 -10.80 12.48
CA GLU A 323 -38.97 -10.84 11.14
C GLU A 323 -39.88 -12.06 10.96
N GLU A 324 -39.48 -13.24 11.41
CA GLU A 324 -40.30 -14.46 11.34
C GLU A 324 -41.61 -14.30 12.14
N LYS A 325 -41.50 -13.78 13.37
CA LYS A 325 -42.65 -13.53 14.25
C LYS A 325 -43.62 -12.52 13.64
N ASN A 326 -43.11 -11.53 12.91
CA ASN A 326 -43.87 -10.39 12.42
C ASN A 326 -44.11 -10.36 10.90
N SER A 327 -43.72 -11.41 10.18
CA SER A 327 -43.76 -11.53 8.71
C SER A 327 -45.11 -11.22 8.03
N ARG A 328 -46.22 -11.21 8.78
CA ARG A 328 -47.57 -10.83 8.32
C ARG A 328 -48.29 -9.89 9.27
N ALA A 329 -47.59 -9.31 10.25
CA ALA A 329 -48.21 -8.46 11.26
C ALA A 329 -48.87 -7.24 10.60
N LEU A 330 -48.15 -6.58 9.69
CA LEU A 330 -48.63 -5.40 8.97
C LEU A 330 -49.78 -5.74 8.00
N ASP A 331 -49.69 -6.84 7.25
CA ASP A 331 -50.80 -7.32 6.39
C ASP A 331 -52.08 -7.58 7.18
N VAL A 332 -51.95 -8.21 8.35
CA VAL A 332 -53.08 -8.50 9.24
C VAL A 332 -53.68 -7.19 9.75
N ILE A 333 -52.85 -6.25 10.22
CA ILE A 333 -53.28 -4.93 10.70
C ILE A 333 -54.04 -4.17 9.61
N GLN A 334 -53.55 -4.18 8.37
CA GLN A 334 -54.18 -3.49 7.24
C GLN A 334 -55.53 -4.11 6.84
N SER A 335 -55.75 -5.40 7.12
CA SER A 335 -57.00 -6.10 6.81
C SER A 335 -58.11 -5.91 7.87
N LEU A 336 -57.80 -5.28 9.01
CA LEU A 336 -58.76 -5.07 10.10
C LEU A 336 -59.70 -3.90 9.81
N SER A 337 -61.00 -4.14 9.98
CA SER A 337 -62.05 -3.13 9.83
C SER A 337 -62.43 -2.42 11.13
N ASP A 338 -61.98 -2.92 12.29
CA ASP A 338 -62.27 -2.35 13.60
C ASP A 338 -61.12 -1.42 14.04
N THR A 339 -61.40 -0.12 14.07
CA THR A 339 -60.42 0.92 14.39
C THR A 339 -59.78 0.74 15.77
N GLN A 340 -60.53 0.33 16.80
CA GLN A 340 -59.96 0.13 18.13
C GLN A 340 -59.03 -1.08 18.16
N LEU A 341 -59.36 -2.13 17.41
CA LEU A 341 -58.53 -3.32 17.30
C LEU A 341 -57.25 -3.05 16.49
N THR A 342 -57.33 -2.23 15.44
CA THR A 342 -56.19 -1.77 14.64
C THR A 342 -55.21 -0.96 15.49
N GLU A 343 -55.69 0.04 16.24
CA GLU A 343 -54.87 0.84 17.17
C GLU A 343 -54.16 -0.04 18.22
N LEU A 344 -54.87 -1.03 18.78
CA LEU A 344 -54.29 -1.99 19.73
C LEU A 344 -53.16 -2.81 19.10
N LYS A 345 -53.34 -3.29 17.87
CA LYS A 345 -52.33 -4.11 17.17
C LYS A 345 -51.13 -3.30 16.71
N LEU A 346 -51.32 -2.05 16.29
CA LEU A 346 -50.23 -1.11 16.00
C LEU A 346 -49.41 -0.82 17.26
N ALA A 347 -50.07 -0.60 18.40
CA ALA A 347 -49.37 -0.41 19.68
C ALA A 347 -48.58 -1.65 20.12
N GLU A 348 -49.13 -2.85 19.92
CA GLU A 348 -48.41 -4.12 20.17
C GLU A 348 -47.17 -4.25 19.29
N TYR A 349 -47.28 -3.94 17.99
CA TYR A 349 -46.15 -4.04 17.05
C TYR A 349 -45.06 -2.99 17.34
N ASN A 350 -45.44 -1.74 17.64
CA ASN A 350 -44.51 -0.70 18.07
C ASN A 350 -43.77 -1.09 19.36
N ALA A 351 -44.44 -1.72 20.32
CA ALA A 351 -43.80 -2.22 21.52
C ALA A 351 -42.76 -3.33 21.22
N GLU A 352 -43.02 -4.18 20.22
CA GLU A 352 -42.05 -5.18 19.76
C GLU A 352 -40.86 -4.56 19.03
N ILE A 353 -41.06 -3.50 18.22
CA ILE A 353 -39.96 -2.72 17.61
C ILE A 353 -39.09 -2.07 18.70
N SER A 354 -39.70 -1.42 19.70
CA SER A 354 -38.93 -0.84 20.81
C SER A 354 -38.12 -1.91 21.56
N LYS A 355 -38.71 -3.08 21.81
CA LYS A 355 -38.02 -4.19 22.43
C LYS A 355 -36.85 -4.73 21.58
N LEU A 356 -37.02 -4.79 20.25
CA LEU A 356 -35.95 -5.16 19.33
C LEU A 356 -34.78 -4.17 19.44
N SER A 357 -35.07 -2.87 19.39
CA SER A 357 -34.09 -1.80 19.57
C SER A 357 -33.31 -1.96 20.88
N ASP A 358 -34.03 -2.10 22.00
CA ASP A 358 -33.40 -2.29 23.32
C ASP A 358 -32.50 -3.53 23.36
N THR A 359 -32.92 -4.62 22.72
CA THR A 359 -32.17 -5.88 22.69
C THR A 359 -30.90 -5.74 21.86
N LEU A 360 -30.98 -5.13 20.67
CA LEU A 360 -29.82 -4.91 19.79
C LEU A 360 -28.83 -3.92 20.41
N MET A 361 -29.31 -2.85 21.04
CA MET A 361 -28.46 -1.89 21.76
C MET A 361 -27.79 -2.53 22.98
N THR A 362 -28.50 -3.39 23.71
CA THR A 362 -27.92 -4.14 24.84
C THR A 362 -26.81 -5.08 24.36
N LEU A 363 -27.03 -5.77 23.24
CA LEU A 363 -26.04 -6.66 22.64
C LEU A 363 -24.78 -5.88 22.17
N GLU A 364 -24.96 -4.69 21.59
CA GLU A 364 -23.84 -3.82 21.22
C GLU A 364 -23.09 -3.30 22.47
N MET A 365 -23.81 -2.90 23.52
CA MET A 365 -23.20 -2.46 24.78
C MET A 365 -22.35 -3.56 25.42
N GLN A 366 -22.83 -4.80 25.43
CA GLN A 366 -22.09 -5.96 25.92
C GLN A 366 -20.80 -6.21 25.14
N LEU A 367 -20.84 -6.03 23.82
CA LEU A 367 -19.65 -6.17 22.98
C LEU A 367 -18.63 -5.04 23.24
N VAL A 368 -19.09 -3.81 23.44
CA VAL A 368 -18.20 -2.70 23.82
C VAL A 368 -17.49 -3.00 25.14
N ASP A 369 -18.21 -3.49 26.16
CA ASP A 369 -17.61 -3.88 27.44
C ASP A 369 -16.56 -4.99 27.26
N GLN A 370 -16.88 -6.02 26.46
CA GLN A 370 -15.96 -7.11 26.15
C GLN A 370 -14.71 -6.62 25.42
N LEU A 371 -14.87 -5.78 24.41
CA LEU A 371 -13.74 -5.26 23.62
C LEU A 371 -12.90 -4.27 24.42
N GLU A 372 -13.49 -3.50 25.33
CA GLU A 372 -12.72 -2.65 26.24
C GLU A 372 -11.77 -3.48 27.12
N GLU A 373 -12.19 -4.65 27.60
CA GLU A 373 -11.33 -5.57 28.34
C GLU A 373 -10.20 -6.13 27.45
N VAL A 374 -10.54 -6.62 26.24
CA VAL A 374 -9.56 -7.17 25.29
C VAL A 374 -8.52 -6.12 24.89
N ILE A 375 -8.96 -4.89 24.61
CA ILE A 375 -8.09 -3.77 24.25
C ILE A 375 -7.16 -3.41 25.42
N LYS A 376 -7.65 -3.35 26.66
CA LYS A 376 -6.82 -3.07 27.84
C LYS A 376 -5.77 -4.14 28.10
N ASP A 377 -6.13 -5.41 27.95
CA ASP A 377 -5.16 -6.50 28.11
C ASP A 377 -4.08 -6.45 27.03
N PHE A 378 -4.47 -6.19 25.77
CA PHE A 378 -3.54 -5.99 24.66
C PHE A 378 -2.60 -4.80 24.91
N GLU A 379 -3.13 -3.65 25.34
CA GLU A 379 -2.34 -2.46 25.68
C GLU A 379 -1.28 -2.75 26.74
N ARG A 380 -1.67 -3.44 27.81
CA ARG A 380 -0.73 -3.84 28.86
C ARG A 380 0.35 -4.76 28.29
N ASN A 381 -0.05 -5.80 27.56
CA ASN A 381 0.89 -6.78 27.04
C ASN A 381 1.88 -6.16 26.04
N ILE A 382 1.40 -5.31 25.12
CA ILE A 382 2.27 -4.69 24.12
C ILE A 382 3.20 -3.64 24.72
N ALA A 383 2.72 -2.89 25.72
CA ALA A 383 3.55 -1.95 26.47
C ALA A 383 4.63 -2.69 27.29
N ASP A 384 4.29 -3.82 27.91
CA ASP A 384 5.24 -4.66 28.64
C ASP A 384 6.29 -5.25 27.68
N LEU A 385 5.88 -5.76 26.52
CA LEU A 385 6.79 -6.28 25.50
C LEU A 385 7.80 -5.23 25.03
N VAL A 386 7.35 -4.01 24.78
CA VAL A 386 8.21 -2.91 24.33
C VAL A 386 9.09 -2.37 25.46
N SER A 387 8.58 -2.32 26.70
CA SER A 387 9.37 -1.93 27.86
C SER A 387 10.51 -2.92 28.11
N ILE A 388 10.22 -4.23 28.06
CA ILE A 388 11.24 -5.29 28.19
C ILE A 388 12.23 -5.25 27.03
N PHE A 389 11.77 -4.94 25.81
CA PHE A 389 12.66 -4.75 24.67
C PHE A 389 13.65 -3.60 24.94
N ILE A 390 13.15 -2.42 25.32
CA ILE A 390 13.97 -1.25 25.63
C ILE A 390 14.95 -1.54 26.77
N GLU A 391 14.49 -2.08 27.90
CA GLU A 391 15.35 -2.37 29.05
C GLU A 391 16.52 -3.31 28.69
N ASN A 392 16.26 -4.34 27.88
CA ASN A 392 17.29 -5.28 27.45
C ASN A 392 18.21 -4.71 26.37
N GLU A 393 17.69 -3.88 25.45
CA GLU A 393 18.50 -3.14 24.48
C GLU A 393 19.54 -2.26 25.21
N GLN A 394 19.09 -1.46 26.17
CA GLN A 394 19.98 -0.61 26.98
C GLN A 394 21.02 -1.42 27.76
N GLY A 395 20.65 -2.62 28.23
CA GLY A 395 21.57 -3.53 28.93
C GLY A 395 22.57 -4.25 28.03
N LEU A 396 22.29 -4.38 26.72
CA LEU A 396 23.15 -5.04 25.74
C LEU A 396 23.97 -4.04 24.90
N TYR A 397 23.63 -2.76 24.97
CA TYR A 397 24.20 -1.72 24.13
C TYR A 397 25.72 -1.54 24.36
N PRO A 398 26.54 -1.27 23.33
CA PRO A 398 28.00 -1.31 23.43
C PRO A 398 28.63 -0.08 24.15
N LEU A 399 27.85 0.69 24.90
CA LEU A 399 28.29 1.89 25.61
C LEU A 399 29.42 1.60 26.61
N ASP A 400 29.25 0.58 27.46
CA ASP A 400 30.26 0.17 28.44
C ASP A 400 31.56 -0.31 27.77
N LEU A 401 31.45 -0.93 26.59
CA LEU A 401 32.61 -1.40 25.84
C LEU A 401 33.43 -0.22 25.33
N GLU A 402 32.77 0.83 24.82
CA GLU A 402 33.46 2.03 24.36
C GLU A 402 34.03 2.85 25.52
N ASN A 403 33.31 2.99 26.63
CA ASN A 403 33.85 3.64 27.84
C ASN A 403 35.14 2.97 28.32
N HIS A 404 35.17 1.64 28.34
CA HIS A 404 36.36 0.88 28.72
C HIS A 404 37.50 0.99 27.70
N HIS A 405 37.17 1.08 26.41
CA HIS A 405 38.15 1.32 25.37
C HIS A 405 38.78 2.71 25.51
N HIS A 406 37.97 3.74 25.74
CA HIS A 406 38.41 5.11 26.01
C HIS A 406 39.36 5.19 27.22
N GLU A 407 38.99 4.60 28.37
CA GLU A 407 39.82 4.61 29.58
C GLU A 407 41.22 4.02 29.32
N LYS A 408 41.29 2.89 28.61
CA LYS A 408 42.55 2.25 28.26
C LYS A 408 43.34 3.00 27.20
N LEU A 409 42.67 3.60 26.23
CA LEU A 409 43.30 4.42 25.21
C LEU A 409 43.94 5.65 25.87
N LEU A 410 43.24 6.28 26.81
CA LEU A 410 43.75 7.40 27.60
C LEU A 410 44.97 7.00 28.45
N GLU A 411 44.91 5.86 29.15
CA GLU A 411 46.04 5.32 29.91
C GLU A 411 47.26 5.08 29.00
N THR A 412 47.05 4.43 27.86
CA THR A 412 48.10 4.12 26.88
C THR A 412 48.71 5.38 26.29
N ALA A 413 47.89 6.37 25.95
CA ALA A 413 48.31 7.64 25.40
C ALA A 413 49.16 8.44 26.40
N VAL A 414 48.73 8.53 27.66
CA VAL A 414 49.49 9.22 28.73
C VAL A 414 50.80 8.49 29.03
N ASN A 415 50.79 7.16 29.12
CA ASN A 415 52.01 6.36 29.32
C ASN A 415 53.00 6.52 28.16
N THR A 416 52.50 6.64 26.93
CA THR A 416 53.34 6.89 25.74
C THR A 416 53.97 8.28 25.79
N LEU A 417 53.19 9.31 26.16
CA LEU A 417 53.71 10.66 26.39
C LEU A 417 54.84 10.66 27.43
N GLU A 418 54.66 9.97 28.55
CA GLU A 418 55.69 9.89 29.59
C GLU A 418 57.00 9.24 29.09
N LYS A 419 56.91 8.19 28.27
CA LYS A 419 58.08 7.55 27.65
C LYS A 419 58.78 8.48 26.67
N ILE A 420 58.02 9.22 25.86
CA ILE A 420 58.56 10.22 24.92
C ILE A 420 59.32 11.31 25.70
N VAL A 421 58.72 11.83 26.77
CA VAL A 421 59.36 12.87 27.64
C VAL A 421 60.64 12.35 28.30
N LYS A 422 60.68 11.06 28.69
CA LYS A 422 61.88 10.42 29.27
C LYS A 422 62.93 10.02 28.21
N SER A 423 62.67 10.23 26.92
CA SER A 423 63.50 9.74 25.82
C SER A 423 63.67 8.21 25.81
N GLU A 424 62.66 7.49 26.30
CA GLU A 424 62.61 6.02 26.40
C GLU A 424 61.68 5.41 25.33
N PHE A 425 61.36 6.18 24.27
CA PHE A 425 60.48 5.77 23.19
C PHE A 425 61.27 5.68 21.88
N ASP A 426 61.54 4.46 21.43
CA ASP A 426 62.41 4.15 20.28
C ASP A 426 61.63 3.84 18.98
N GLU A 427 60.30 3.98 18.97
CA GLU A 427 59.48 3.70 17.77
C GLU A 427 59.36 4.94 16.85
N GLU A 428 59.58 4.74 15.54
CA GLU A 428 59.35 5.79 14.54
C GLU A 428 57.84 6.06 14.39
N MET A 429 57.43 7.31 14.61
CA MET A 429 56.05 7.76 14.44
C MET A 429 55.94 8.79 13.30
N PRO A 430 54.83 8.77 12.53
CA PRO A 430 54.48 9.84 11.60
C PRO A 430 54.42 11.22 12.27
N ASP A 431 54.69 12.29 11.51
CA ASP A 431 54.80 13.66 12.05
C ASP A 431 53.48 14.18 12.64
N ASP A 432 52.35 13.84 12.03
CA ASP A 432 51.01 14.16 12.51
C ASP A 432 50.65 13.45 13.83
N VAL A 433 51.11 12.21 14.02
CA VAL A 433 50.95 11.49 15.29
C VAL A 433 51.85 12.10 16.38
N ARG A 434 53.08 12.50 16.03
CA ARG A 434 53.98 13.20 16.96
C ARG A 434 53.40 14.52 17.48
N MET A 435 52.64 15.22 16.65
CA MET A 435 51.97 16.47 17.04
C MET A 435 50.93 16.27 18.15
N LEU A 436 50.42 15.06 18.37
CA LEU A 436 49.55 14.77 19.51
C LEU A 436 50.31 14.77 20.85
N PHE A 437 51.60 14.45 20.84
CA PHE A 437 52.43 14.29 22.05
C PHE A 437 53.23 15.55 22.43
N VAL A 438 52.80 16.73 21.96
CA VAL A 438 53.44 18.02 22.31
C VAL A 438 53.30 18.31 23.81
N ASP A 439 52.13 18.02 24.37
CA ASP A 439 51.82 18.18 25.78
C ASP A 439 50.65 17.26 26.17
N LYS A 440 50.40 17.16 27.48
CA LYS A 440 49.35 16.28 28.02
C LYS A 440 47.95 16.71 27.59
N ASP A 441 47.68 18.01 27.51
CA ASP A 441 46.35 18.51 27.18
C ASP A 441 46.00 18.18 25.72
N THR A 442 46.97 18.31 24.81
CA THR A 442 46.77 18.00 23.38
C THR A 442 46.35 16.55 23.14
N ILE A 443 47.08 15.56 23.68
CA ILE A 443 46.73 14.13 23.50
C ILE A 443 45.42 13.76 24.20
N VAL A 444 45.18 14.29 25.41
CA VAL A 444 43.95 14.03 26.16
C VAL A 444 42.74 14.60 25.41
N ASN A 445 42.85 15.82 24.87
CA ASN A 445 41.78 16.41 24.07
C ASN A 445 41.50 15.61 22.79
N ALA A 446 42.52 15.06 22.14
CA ALA A 446 42.32 14.22 20.95
C ALA A 446 41.61 12.90 21.29
N VAL A 447 42.00 12.23 22.37
CA VAL A 447 41.35 11.00 22.86
C VAL A 447 39.90 11.27 23.29
N ASN A 448 39.64 12.39 23.98
CA ASN A 448 38.29 12.78 24.37
C ASN A 448 37.43 13.13 23.15
N ALA A 449 37.96 13.85 22.17
CA ALA A 449 37.22 14.20 20.96
C ALA A 449 36.81 12.95 20.16
N SER A 450 37.70 11.96 20.06
CA SER A 450 37.39 10.66 19.44
C SER A 450 36.25 9.94 20.17
N HIS A 451 36.34 9.88 21.51
CA HIS A 451 35.31 9.29 22.34
C HIS A 451 33.95 10.01 22.26
N ASP A 452 33.94 11.35 22.26
CA ASP A 452 32.71 12.14 22.14
C ASP A 452 31.99 11.85 20.80
N ILE A 453 32.74 11.69 19.70
CA ILE A 453 32.19 11.33 18.38
C ILE A 453 31.59 9.93 18.43
N HIS A 454 32.33 8.97 19.00
CA HIS A 454 31.90 7.59 19.15
C HIS A 454 30.62 7.46 19.97
N LEU A 455 30.59 8.08 21.17
CA LEU A 455 29.41 8.12 22.03
C LEU A 455 28.22 8.74 21.32
N LEU A 456 28.42 9.86 20.61
CA LEU A 456 27.34 10.50 19.87
C LEU A 456 26.71 9.57 18.82
N LYS A 457 27.51 8.74 18.11
CA LYS A 457 26.95 7.78 17.15
C LYS A 457 26.18 6.65 17.84
N ILE A 458 26.71 6.15 18.95
CA ILE A 458 26.09 5.11 19.78
C ILE A 458 24.76 5.62 20.34
N ASP A 459 24.78 6.74 21.07
CA ASP A 459 23.63 7.36 21.72
C ASP A 459 22.52 7.72 20.73
N ASN A 460 22.86 8.34 19.59
CA ASN A 460 21.87 8.66 18.57
C ASN A 460 21.14 7.41 18.06
N ARG A 461 21.85 6.28 17.92
CA ARG A 461 21.24 5.05 17.48
C ARG A 461 20.38 4.40 18.58
N GLU A 462 20.79 4.50 19.84
CA GLU A 462 19.98 4.05 20.98
C GLU A 462 18.67 4.85 21.06
N ASP A 463 18.80 6.18 21.03
CA ASP A 463 17.68 7.12 21.07
C ASP A 463 16.71 6.88 19.91
N GLU A 464 17.22 6.57 18.72
CA GLU A 464 16.40 6.26 17.55
C GLU A 464 15.55 5.00 17.78
N ILE A 465 16.16 3.92 18.29
CA ILE A 465 15.46 2.65 18.57
C ILE A 465 14.38 2.86 19.62
N ILE A 466 14.73 3.52 20.73
CA ILE A 466 13.83 3.80 21.84
C ILE A 466 12.66 4.68 21.40
N THR A 467 12.96 5.76 20.67
CA THR A 467 11.95 6.70 20.18
C THR A 467 11.00 6.03 19.19
N LYS A 468 11.52 5.25 18.24
CA LYS A 468 10.68 4.51 17.28
C LYS A 468 9.78 3.50 17.99
N ALA A 469 10.31 2.73 18.94
CA ALA A 469 9.53 1.73 19.66
C ALA A 469 8.39 2.35 20.48
N ASN A 470 8.66 3.43 21.22
CA ASN A 470 7.66 4.13 22.01
C ASN A 470 6.58 4.80 21.14
N ASN A 471 6.99 5.45 20.05
CA ASN A 471 6.07 6.07 19.11
C ASN A 471 5.16 5.04 18.44
N TRP A 472 5.71 3.87 18.09
CA TRP A 472 4.94 2.79 17.49
C TRP A 472 3.86 2.25 18.42
N VAL A 473 4.18 1.96 19.69
CA VAL A 473 3.18 1.50 20.68
C VAL A 473 2.08 2.55 20.84
N SER A 474 2.47 3.82 21.01
CA SER A 474 1.52 4.91 21.21
C SER A 474 0.57 5.05 20.01
N ALA A 475 1.12 5.03 18.79
CA ALA A 475 0.34 5.11 17.56
C ALA A 475 -0.56 3.88 17.34
N LEU A 476 -0.09 2.69 17.69
CA LEU A 476 -0.85 1.45 17.56
C LEU A 476 -2.06 1.44 18.51
N VAL A 477 -1.85 1.79 19.78
CA VAL A 477 -2.92 1.87 20.78
C VAL A 477 -3.95 2.94 20.42
N GLU A 478 -3.48 4.13 20.01
CA GLU A 478 -4.39 5.20 19.54
C GLU A 478 -5.23 4.74 18.35
N LYS A 479 -4.62 4.03 17.39
CA LYS A 479 -5.31 3.48 16.24
C LYS A 479 -6.38 2.47 16.65
N VAL A 480 -6.05 1.52 17.53
CA VAL A 480 -7.00 0.49 18.02
C VAL A 480 -8.22 1.13 18.67
N HIS A 481 -8.03 2.09 19.56
CA HIS A 481 -9.15 2.81 20.17
C HIS A 481 -10.00 3.58 19.14
N LYS A 482 -9.34 4.25 18.19
CA LYS A 482 -10.04 5.02 17.17
C LYS A 482 -10.86 4.12 16.25
N ASP A 483 -10.31 2.99 15.85
CA ASP A 483 -10.99 1.99 15.02
C ASP A 483 -12.22 1.45 15.74
N GLU A 484 -12.10 1.14 17.04
CA GLU A 484 -13.22 0.67 17.87
C GLU A 484 -14.31 1.74 18.05
N ILE A 485 -13.94 3.00 18.32
CA ILE A 485 -14.91 4.11 18.41
C ILE A 485 -15.68 4.28 17.08
N ASN A 486 -14.99 4.19 15.94
CA ASN A 486 -15.61 4.31 14.64
C ASN A 486 -16.55 3.13 14.34
N ARG A 487 -16.13 1.92 14.70
CA ARG A 487 -16.89 0.68 14.56
C ARG A 487 -18.18 0.76 15.37
N ASN A 488 -18.10 1.08 16.66
CA ASN A 488 -19.27 1.22 17.53
C ASN A 488 -20.25 2.29 17.02
N ARG A 489 -19.74 3.48 16.63
CA ARG A 489 -20.60 4.54 16.07
C ARG A 489 -21.34 4.11 14.82
N SER A 490 -20.64 3.42 13.92
CA SER A 490 -21.23 2.90 12.68
C SER A 490 -22.31 1.87 12.99
N ARG A 491 -22.05 0.97 13.96
CA ARG A 491 -23.01 -0.06 14.36
C ARG A 491 -24.26 0.50 15.04
N VAL A 492 -24.10 1.47 15.94
CA VAL A 492 -25.22 2.18 16.58
C VAL A 492 -26.07 2.92 15.54
N MET A 493 -25.43 3.54 14.54
CA MET A 493 -26.12 4.20 13.44
C MET A 493 -26.94 3.21 12.61
N GLU A 494 -26.35 2.06 12.25
CA GLU A 494 -27.02 0.99 11.51
C GLU A 494 -28.25 0.46 12.27
N ILE A 495 -28.13 0.20 13.57
CA ILE A 495 -29.26 -0.24 14.40
C ILE A 495 -30.37 0.82 14.37
N ASN A 496 -30.04 2.10 14.60
CA ASN A 496 -31.05 3.16 14.59
C ASN A 496 -31.72 3.31 13.22
N GLN A 497 -30.97 3.27 12.13
CA GLN A 497 -31.52 3.34 10.77
C GLN A 497 -32.50 2.18 10.50
N TYR A 498 -32.15 0.96 10.90
CA TYR A 498 -33.03 -0.20 10.76
C TYR A 498 -34.32 -0.04 11.58
N ILE A 499 -34.22 0.45 12.82
CA ILE A 499 -35.38 0.70 13.67
C ILE A 499 -36.26 1.83 13.12
N ASP A 500 -35.66 2.92 12.63
CA ASP A 500 -36.38 4.04 12.00
C ASP A 500 -37.13 3.59 10.75
N GLN A 501 -36.54 2.68 9.96
CA GLN A 501 -37.22 2.09 8.80
C GLN A 501 -38.45 1.28 9.23
N LEU A 502 -38.32 0.41 10.25
CA LEU A 502 -39.44 -0.36 10.77
C LEU A 502 -40.56 0.55 11.32
N GLN A 503 -40.21 1.67 11.98
CA GLN A 503 -41.19 2.65 12.47
C GLN A 503 -41.87 3.40 11.30
N GLY A 504 -41.12 3.78 10.28
CA GLY A 504 -41.66 4.42 9.07
C GLY A 504 -42.69 3.54 8.36
N ASP A 505 -42.48 2.23 8.31
CA ASP A 505 -43.44 1.28 7.75
C ASP A 505 -44.76 1.24 8.54
N VAL A 506 -44.70 1.45 9.87
CA VAL A 506 -45.89 1.56 10.73
C VAL A 506 -46.61 2.88 10.51
N ASP A 507 -45.89 4.00 10.48
CA ASP A 507 -46.47 5.33 10.28
C ASP A 507 -47.17 5.45 8.91
N ASN A 508 -46.65 4.78 7.88
CA ASN A 508 -47.26 4.73 6.55
C ASN A 508 -48.62 3.99 6.53
N LEU A 509 -48.87 3.08 7.48
CA LEU A 509 -50.19 2.42 7.61
C LEU A 509 -51.20 3.31 8.32
N ASP A 510 -50.75 4.14 9.26
CA ASP A 510 -51.62 5.05 10.03
C ASP A 510 -52.13 6.23 9.16
N LEU A 511 -51.43 6.56 8.06
CA LEU A 511 -51.78 7.64 7.13
C LEU A 511 -52.86 7.26 6.09
N LEU A 512 -53.32 6.01 6.04
CA LEU A 512 -54.45 5.60 5.20
C LEU A 512 -55.78 5.95 5.88
N GLU A 513 -56.16 7.23 5.85
CA GLU A 513 -57.48 7.68 6.32
C GLU A 513 -58.62 6.86 5.67
N PRO A 514 -59.73 6.61 6.40
CA PRO A 514 -60.88 5.91 5.84
C PRO A 514 -61.42 6.71 4.66
N ILE A 515 -61.51 6.08 3.49
CA ILE A 515 -62.23 6.62 2.35
C ILE A 515 -63.65 6.99 2.84
N PRO A 516 -64.07 8.27 2.78
CA PRO A 516 -65.41 8.66 3.19
C PRO A 516 -66.42 7.88 2.35
N GLY A 517 -67.32 7.18 3.02
CA GLY A 517 -68.25 6.23 2.42
C GLY A 517 -69.06 6.79 1.25
N PHE A 518 -69.34 5.90 0.30
CA PHE A 518 -70.49 5.99 -0.61
C PHE A 518 -71.57 5.01 -0.18
#